data_AF-A0A5E4MIF5-F1
#
_entry.id   AF-A0A5E4MIF5-F1
#
_cell.length_a   1.000
_cell.length_b   1.000
_cell.length_c   1.000
_cell.angle_alpha   90.00
_cell.angle_beta   90.00
_cell.angle_gamma   90.00
#
_symmetry.space_group_name_H-M   'P 1'
#
loop_
_entity.id
_entity.type
_entity.pdbx_description
1 polymer ?
#
loop_
_entity_poly.entity_id
_entity_poly.type
_entity_poly.pdbx_seq_one_letter_code
_entity_poly.pdbx_strand_id
1 'polypeptide(L)' 'MQKQENYQKHWYDKTAGPEEKQFTEGEKVYTYDNLKKEWDEGEIVKKTKWPRSYYVKNAKGKVFRRNNCYVKKEI' A
#
# COMPACT_ATOMS: atom_id res chain seq x y z
N MET A 1 -31.80 18.82 1.45
CA MET A 1 -30.53 18.34 2.04
C MET A 1 -30.12 16.97 1.47
N GLN A 2 -30.96 15.93 1.50
CA GLN A 2 -30.65 14.57 0.97
C GLN A 2 -30.14 14.47 -0.47
N LYS A 3 -30.58 15.36 -1.39
CA LYS A 3 -30.09 15.36 -2.79
C LYS A 3 -28.60 15.69 -2.91
N GLN A 4 -28.08 16.55 -2.03
CA GLN A 4 -26.68 16.96 -2.06
C GLN A 4 -25.78 15.86 -1.50
N GLU A 5 -26.21 15.21 -0.42
CA GLU A 5 -25.49 14.08 0.19
C GLU A 5 -25.37 12.89 -0.77
N ASN A 6 -26.45 12.56 -1.49
CA ASN A 6 -26.41 11.49 -2.50
C ASN A 6 -25.50 11.82 -3.69
N TYR A 7 -25.43 13.10 -4.09
CA TYR A 7 -24.56 13.53 -5.19
C TYR A 7 -23.08 13.47 -4.77
N GLN A 8 -22.76 13.94 -3.56
CA GLN A 8 -21.41 13.83 -2.99
C GLN A 8 -20.98 12.38 -2.83
N LYS A 9 -21.86 11.52 -2.32
CA LYS A 9 -21.60 10.08 -2.17
C LYS A 9 -21.37 9.40 -3.52
N HIS A 10 -22.18 9.70 -4.54
CA HIS A 10 -22.02 9.15 -5.88
C HIS A 10 -20.66 9.48 -6.50
N TRP A 11 -20.20 10.74 -6.38
CA TRP A 11 -18.89 11.13 -6.90
C TRP A 11 -17.74 10.57 -6.07
N TYR A 12 -17.90 10.47 -4.75
CA TYR A 12 -16.94 9.82 -3.88
C TYR A 12 -16.79 8.34 -4.22
N ASP A 13 -17.88 7.59 -4.29
CA ASP A 13 -17.86 6.15 -4.60
C ASP A 13 -17.30 5.89 -6.01
N LYS A 14 -17.52 6.82 -6.96
CA LYS A 14 -16.94 6.76 -8.31
C LYS A 14 -15.43 7.04 -8.36
N THR A 15 -14.92 7.84 -7.43
CA THR A 15 -13.50 8.26 -7.39
C THR A 15 -12.69 7.57 -6.29
N ALA A 16 -13.37 6.87 -5.38
CA ALA A 16 -12.75 6.07 -4.34
C ALA A 16 -11.88 5.01 -5.02
N GLY A 17 -10.57 5.10 -4.76
CA GLY A 17 -9.61 4.11 -5.22
C GLY A 17 -9.94 2.72 -4.67
N PRO A 18 -9.33 1.66 -5.23
CA PRO A 18 -9.53 0.30 -4.76
C PRO A 18 -9.26 0.18 -3.25
N GLU A 19 -9.92 -0.79 -2.62
CA GLU A 19 -9.80 -1.08 -1.19
C GLU A 19 -8.35 -1.05 -0.71
N GLU A 20 -8.16 -0.51 0.49
CA GLU A 20 -6.85 -0.41 1.10
C GLU A 20 -6.23 -1.81 1.23
N LYS A 21 -5.20 -2.09 0.41
CA LYS A 21 -4.39 -3.30 0.57
C LYS A 21 -3.83 -3.35 1.99
N GLN A 22 -4.37 -4.27 2.78
CA GLN A 22 -3.81 -4.65 4.07
C GLN A 22 -2.81 -5.78 3.85
N PHE A 23 -1.65 -5.61 4.46
CA PHE A 23 -0.57 -6.58 4.42
C PHE A 23 -0.34 -7.11 5.83
N THR A 24 -0.13 -8.42 5.94
CA THR A 24 0.22 -9.06 7.20
C THR A 24 1.72 -9.10 7.41
N GLU A 25 2.16 -9.17 8.66
CA GLU A 25 3.58 -9.32 8.99
C GLU A 25 4.09 -10.70 8.52
N GLY A 26 5.26 -10.72 7.90
CA GLY A 26 5.84 -11.92 7.27
C GLY A 26 5.37 -12.19 5.83
N GLU A 27 4.47 -11.38 5.27
CA GLU A 27 3.99 -11.56 3.90
C GLU A 27 5.07 -11.14 2.88
N LYS A 28 5.33 -12.01 1.90
CA LYS A 28 6.18 -11.69 0.74
C LYS A 28 5.45 -10.72 -0.18
N VAL A 29 6.12 -9.65 -0.53
CA VAL A 29 5.57 -8.55 -1.31
C VAL A 29 6.61 -8.05 -2.30
N TYR A 30 6.14 -7.51 -3.42
CA TYR A 30 6.97 -6.71 -4.31
C TYR A 30 6.93 -5.26 -3.87
N THR A 31 8.10 -4.64 -3.74
CA THR A 31 8.23 -3.21 -3.47
C THR A 31 8.84 -2.48 -4.65
N TYR A 32 8.33 -1.29 -4.91
CA TYR A 32 8.87 -0.47 -5.98
C TYR A 32 10.16 0.25 -5.53
N ASP A 33 11.24 0.02 -6.27
CA ASP A 33 12.48 0.78 -6.13
C ASP A 33 12.45 1.99 -7.06
N ASN A 34 12.37 3.19 -6.47
CA ASN A 34 12.38 4.45 -7.22
C ASN A 34 13.69 4.71 -7.96
N LEU A 35 14.82 4.14 -7.52
CA LEU A 35 16.13 4.35 -8.15
C LEU A 35 16.25 3.55 -9.44
N LYS A 36 15.84 2.28 -9.39
CA LYS A 36 15.88 1.36 -10.53
C LYS A 36 14.63 1.41 -11.39
N LYS A 37 13.54 1.97 -10.87
CA LYS A 37 12.19 1.94 -11.46
C LYS A 37 11.63 0.52 -11.65
N GLU A 38 12.07 -0.41 -10.81
CA GLU A 38 11.72 -1.83 -10.88
C GLU A 38 10.97 -2.29 -9.62
N TRP A 39 10.32 -3.45 -9.71
CA TRP A 39 9.69 -4.12 -8.57
C TRP A 39 10.68 -5.15 -8.03
N ASP A 40 11.16 -4.93 -6.82
CA ASP A 40 12.05 -5.84 -6.11
C ASP A 40 11.27 -6.63 -5.05
N GLU A 41 11.66 -7.88 -4.82
CA GLU A 41 11.11 -8.72 -3.77
C GLU A 41 11.48 -8.21 -2.37
N GLY A 42 10.51 -8.27 -1.47
CA GLY A 42 10.67 -7.94 -0.06
C GLY A 42 9.65 -8.63 0.84
N GLU A 43 9.81 -8.42 2.13
CA GLU A 43 8.97 -9.02 3.17
C GLU A 43 8.45 -7.94 4.12
N ILE A 44 7.15 -7.94 4.40
CA ILE A 44 6.56 -7.03 5.38
C ILE A 44 7.07 -7.41 6.77
N VAL A 45 7.81 -6.51 7.40
CA VAL A 45 8.28 -6.73 8.78
C VAL A 45 7.19 -6.37 9.78
N LYS A 46 6.64 -5.15 9.66
CA LYS A 46 5.60 -4.65 10.57
C LYS A 46 4.87 -3.45 10.01
N LYS A 47 3.67 -3.20 10.53
CA LYS A 47 2.96 -1.93 10.26
C LYS A 47 3.61 -0.78 11.03
N THR A 48 3.66 0.41 10.43
CA THR A 48 4.13 1.61 11.14
C THR A 48 3.02 2.28 11.94
N LYS A 49 3.37 3.26 12.78
CA LYS A 49 2.39 4.16 13.43
C LYS A 49 1.57 4.97 12.43
N TRP A 50 2.04 5.10 11.18
CA TRP A 50 1.41 5.90 10.15
C TRP A 50 0.43 5.06 9.34
N PRO A 51 -0.73 5.64 8.95
CA PRO A 51 -1.69 4.94 8.11
C PRO A 51 -1.03 4.53 6.79
N ARG A 52 -1.38 3.34 6.28
CA ARG A 52 -0.96 2.78 4.98
C ARG A 52 0.56 2.55 4.81
N SER A 53 1.36 2.78 5.84
CA SER A 53 2.82 2.63 5.78
C SER A 53 3.30 1.39 6.53
N TYR A 54 4.20 0.64 5.90
CA TYR A 54 4.79 -0.60 6.39
C TYR A 54 6.31 -0.53 6.38
N TYR A 55 6.94 -1.25 7.31
CA TYR A 55 8.35 -1.58 7.19
C TYR A 55 8.50 -2.82 6.32
N VAL A 56 9.33 -2.71 5.29
CA VAL A 56 9.63 -3.80 4.37
C VAL A 56 11.12 -4.08 4.42
N LYS A 57 11.46 -5.37 4.41
CA LYS A 57 12.82 -5.88 4.31
C LYS A 57 13.07 -6.30 2.87
N ASN A 58 14.06 -5.71 2.21
CA ASN A 58 14.49 -6.15 0.88
C ASN A 58 15.24 -7.49 0.95
N ALA A 59 15.38 -8.16 -0.20
CA ALA A 59 16.24 -9.34 -0.36
C ALA A 59 17.68 -9.16 0.17
N LYS A 60 18.21 -7.92 0.13
CA LYS A 60 19.52 -7.55 0.68
C LYS A 60 19.57 -7.41 2.22
N GLY A 61 18.46 -7.68 2.91
CA GLY A 61 18.34 -7.56 4.36
C GLY A 61 18.13 -6.14 4.91
N LYS A 62 18.10 -5.12 4.04
CA LYS A 62 17.86 -3.73 4.45
C LYS A 62 16.37 -3.51 4.73
N VAL A 63 16.06 -2.96 5.91
CA VAL A 63 14.70 -2.58 6.30
C VAL A 63 14.46 -1.10 6.02
N PHE A 64 13.35 -0.76 5.39
CA PHE A 64 12.96 0.61 5.08
C PHE A 64 11.43 0.76 5.10
N ARG A 65 10.96 2.01 5.10
CA ARG A 65 9.54 2.33 5.13
C ARG A 65 8.99 2.48 3.71
N ARG A 66 7.89 1.78 3.40
CA ARG A 66 7.12 1.98 2.17
C ARG A 66 5.64 2.17 2.44
N ASN A 67 5.01 2.95 1.58
CA ASN A 67 3.57 3.17 1.57
C ASN A 67 2.91 2.07 0.74
N ASN A 68 1.68 1.68 1.07
CA ASN A 68 0.88 0.65 0.40
C ASN A 68 0.91 0.78 -1.13
N CYS A 69 0.83 2.01 -1.67
CA CYS A 69 0.81 2.24 -3.11
C CYS A 69 2.08 1.75 -3.84
N TYR A 70 3.20 1.62 -3.12
CA TYR A 70 4.47 1.09 -3.62
C TYR A 70 4.69 -0.37 -3.22
N VAL A 71 3.67 -1.06 -2.75
CA VAL A 71 3.70 -2.47 -2.35
C VAL A 71 2.64 -3.24 -3.13
N LYS A 72 3.04 -4.37 -3.71
CA LYS A 72 2.15 -5.33 -4.36
C LYS A 72 2.28 -6.68 -3.69
N LYS A 73 1.17 -7.40 -3.56
CA LYS A 73 1.21 -8.80 -3.14
C LYS A 73 1.87 -9.61 -4.26
N GLU A 74 2.72 -10.54 -3.87
CA GLU A 74 3.12 -11.64 -4.74
C GLU A 74 1.87 -12.51 -4.97
N ILE A 75 1.56 -12.81 -6.23
CA ILE A 75 0.38 -13.61 -6.64
C ILE A 75 0.76 -15.08 -6.62
#